data_AF-A0A8S3JFS1-F1
#
_entry.id   AF-A0A8S3JFS1-F1
#
_cell.length_a   1.000
_cell.length_b   1.000
_cell.length_c   1.000
_cell.angle_alpha   90.00
_cell.angle_beta   90.00
_cell.angle_gamma   90.00
#
_symmetry.space_group_name_H-M   'P 1'
#
loop_
_entity.id
_entity.type
_entity.pdbx_description
1 polymer ?
#
loop_
_entity_poly.entity_id
_entity_poly.type
_entity_poly.pdbx_seq_one_letter_code
_entity_poly.pdbx_strand_id
1 'polypeptide(L)'
;ESVNWTVNSQIIIATTGDRFSQKETEIRQITNISSDGLTLILDKPLQFTHLSETQTWNSTTIEIRGEVGLLSHNVIFQGSVTETWDEIIETCPAGFNP
;
A
#
# COMPACT_ATOMS: atom_id res chain seq x y z
N GLU A 1 -14.66 2.80 6.05
CA GLU A 1 -15.61 1.67 5.88
C GLU A 1 -15.11 0.49 6.70
N SER A 2 -15.98 -0.36 7.23
CA SER A 2 -15.57 -1.54 8.00
C SER A 2 -15.13 -2.67 7.07
N VAL A 3 -14.19 -3.48 7.52
CA VAL A 3 -13.64 -4.61 6.74
C VAL A 3 -14.23 -5.94 7.19
N ASN A 4 -14.27 -6.93 6.30
CA ASN A 4 -14.65 -8.32 6.59
C ASN A 4 -13.42 -9.23 6.86
N TRP A 5 -12.29 -8.65 7.25
CA TRP A 5 -11.05 -9.37 7.52
C TRP A 5 -11.16 -10.24 8.78
N THR A 6 -10.28 -11.22 8.94
CA THR A 6 -10.30 -12.15 10.07
C THR A 6 -9.00 -12.13 10.87
N VAL A 7 -9.08 -12.45 12.17
CA VAL A 7 -7.90 -12.65 13.02
C VAL A 7 -6.99 -13.72 12.39
N ASN A 8 -5.68 -13.52 12.52
CA ASN A 8 -4.59 -14.27 11.88
C ASN A 8 -4.35 -13.96 10.39
N SER A 9 -5.18 -13.12 9.75
CA SER A 9 -4.89 -12.67 8.38
C SER A 9 -3.64 -11.79 8.33
N GLN A 10 -2.87 -11.92 7.24
CA GLN A 10 -1.77 -11.00 6.94
C GLN A 10 -2.29 -9.81 6.14
N ILE A 11 -1.86 -8.62 6.54
CA ILE A 11 -2.11 -7.37 5.83
C ILE A 11 -0.79 -6.74 5.40
N ILE A 12 -0.84 -5.98 4.32
CA ILE A 12 0.24 -5.11 3.86
C ILE A 12 -0.17 -3.66 4.10
N ILE A 13 0.74 -2.85 4.64
CA ILE A 13 0.59 -1.40 4.81
C ILE A 13 1.56 -0.76 3.82
N ALA A 14 1.01 0.00 2.86
CA ALA A 14 1.79 0.70 1.85
C ALA A 14 2.59 1.86 2.47
N THR A 15 3.73 2.19 1.87
CA THR A 15 4.49 3.37 2.28
C THR A 15 3.74 4.66 1.93
N THR A 16 3.88 5.68 2.79
CA THR A 16 3.34 7.03 2.55
C THR A 16 4.44 8.11 2.57
N GLY A 17 5.71 7.69 2.52
CA GLY A 17 6.84 8.60 2.59
C GLY A 17 7.20 9.21 1.23
N ASP A 18 8.42 9.75 1.14
CA ASP A 18 8.92 10.35 -0.10
C ASP A 18 9.44 9.29 -1.10
N ARG A 19 10.05 9.77 -2.19
CA ARG A 19 10.62 8.95 -3.27
C ARG A 19 11.75 7.99 -2.86
N PHE A 20 12.17 7.94 -1.60
CA PHE A 20 13.13 6.95 -1.09
C PHE A 20 12.53 5.98 -0.08
N SER A 21 11.26 6.15 0.26
CA SER A 21 10.55 5.36 1.27
C SER A 21 9.95 4.06 0.74
N GLN A 22 10.25 3.62 -0.49
CA GLN A 22 9.63 2.42 -1.08
C GLN A 22 9.86 1.15 -0.24
N LYS A 23 10.92 1.14 0.57
CA LYS A 23 11.27 0.03 1.47
C LYS A 23 10.47 0.03 2.79
N GLU A 24 9.66 1.06 3.04
CA GLU A 24 8.91 1.23 4.28
C GLU A 24 7.53 0.54 4.26
N THR A 25 7.25 -0.26 3.23
CA THR A 25 6.08 -1.14 3.20
C THR A 25 6.22 -2.24 4.25
N GLU A 26 5.15 -2.49 5.00
CA GLU A 26 5.18 -3.39 6.15
C GLU A 26 4.10 -4.47 6.05
N ILE A 27 4.45 -5.71 6.41
CA ILE A 27 3.48 -6.80 6.56
C ILE A 27 3.24 -7.04 8.04
N ARG A 28 1.96 -7.16 8.44
CA ARG A 28 1.55 -7.46 9.82
C ARG A 28 0.45 -8.50 9.85
N GLN A 29 0.33 -9.19 10.97
CA GLN A 29 -0.77 -10.11 11.22
C GLN A 29 -1.79 -9.45 12.15
N ILE A 30 -3.08 -9.61 11.84
CA ILE A 30 -4.17 -9.13 12.69
C ILE A 30 -4.32 -10.07 13.89
N THR A 31 -4.21 -9.54 15.10
CA THR A 31 -4.44 -10.28 16.36
C THR A 31 -5.82 -10.02 16.95
N ASN A 32 -6.44 -8.89 16.65
CA ASN A 32 -7.81 -8.57 17.05
C ASN A 32 -8.44 -7.51 16.13
N ILE A 33 -9.77 -7.44 16.12
CA ILE A 33 -10.56 -6.47 15.36
C ILE A 33 -11.60 -5.88 16.31
N SER A 34 -11.77 -4.55 16.32
CA SER A 34 -12.80 -3.89 17.11
C SER A 34 -14.21 -4.32 16.68
N SER A 35 -15.19 -4.18 17.57
CA SER A 35 -16.58 -4.59 17.30
C SER A 35 -17.23 -3.87 16.11
N ASP A 36 -16.76 -2.67 15.78
CA ASP A 36 -17.21 -1.88 14.63
C ASP A 36 -16.45 -2.21 13.33
N GLY A 37 -15.41 -3.05 13.39
CA GLY A 37 -14.60 -3.42 12.24
C GLY A 37 -13.71 -2.31 11.68
N LEU A 38 -13.47 -1.24 12.45
CA LEU A 38 -12.68 -0.08 12.03
C LEU A 38 -11.26 -0.03 12.59
N THR A 39 -10.97 -0.78 13.65
CA THR A 39 -9.65 -0.83 14.30
C THR A 39 -9.09 -2.24 14.29
N LEU A 40 -7.86 -2.38 13.82
CA LEU A 40 -7.10 -3.63 13.82
C LEU A 40 -6.00 -3.56 14.87
N ILE A 41 -5.86 -4.61 15.66
CA ILE A 41 -4.70 -4.81 16.54
C ILE A 41 -3.72 -5.71 15.81
N LEU A 42 -2.46 -5.30 15.75
CA LEU A 42 -1.40 -5.98 15.00
C LEU A 42 -0.53 -6.83 15.94
N ASP A 43 0.14 -7.83 15.39
CA ASP A 43 1.06 -8.71 16.13
C ASP A 43 2.31 -7.97 16.63
N LYS A 44 2.73 -6.94 15.89
CA LYS A 44 3.92 -6.13 16.17
C LYS A 44 3.67 -4.66 15.85
N PRO A 45 4.33 -3.73 16.56
CA PRO A 45 4.28 -2.31 16.22
C PRO A 45 4.81 -2.07 14.80
N LEU A 46 4.34 -1.01 14.15
CA LEU A 46 4.90 -0.52 12.88
C LEU A 46 6.28 0.11 13.13
N GLN A 47 7.20 -0.09 12.19
CA GLN A 47 8.55 0.45 12.26
C GLN A 47 8.64 1.84 11.65
N PHE A 48 7.79 2.13 10.67
CA PHE A 48 7.79 3.38 9.94
C PHE A 48 6.52 4.19 10.23
N THR A 49 6.60 5.48 9.94
CA THR A 49 5.45 6.39 10.05
C THR A 49 4.60 6.26 8.80
N HIS A 50 3.31 5.98 9.00
CA HIS A 50 2.31 5.96 7.93
C HIS A 50 1.35 7.14 8.12
N LEU A 51 1.19 7.94 7.06
CA LEU A 51 0.48 9.22 7.10
C LEU A 51 -0.97 9.09 6.68
N SER A 52 -1.78 9.98 7.23
CA SER A 52 -3.19 10.15 6.93
C SER A 52 -3.52 11.62 7.09
N GLU A 53 -3.78 12.33 5.99
CA GLU A 53 -3.99 13.77 5.99
C GLU A 53 -5.27 14.18 5.27
N THR A 54 -5.93 15.22 5.77
CA THR A 54 -7.03 15.86 5.07
C THR A 54 -6.53 17.20 4.56
N GLN A 55 -6.59 17.41 3.25
CA GLN A 55 -6.08 18.61 2.60
C GLN A 55 -7.20 19.30 1.81
N THR A 56 -7.17 20.63 1.83
CA THR A 56 -8.18 21.47 1.17
C THR A 56 -7.51 22.33 0.11
N TRP A 57 -7.96 22.18 -1.15
CA TRP A 57 -7.57 23.02 -2.27
C TRP A 57 -8.77 23.78 -2.80
N ASN A 58 -8.69 25.11 -2.76
CA ASN A 58 -9.82 26.00 -3.04
C ASN A 58 -11.04 25.61 -2.18
N SER A 59 -12.11 25.12 -2.81
CA SER A 59 -13.34 24.66 -2.16
C SER A 59 -13.45 23.14 -2.04
N THR A 60 -12.42 22.38 -2.44
CA THR A 60 -12.45 20.92 -2.43
C THR A 60 -11.56 20.39 -1.31
N THR A 61 -12.16 19.64 -0.39
CA THR A 61 -11.45 18.90 0.64
C THR A 61 -11.33 17.44 0.20
N ILE A 62 -10.11 16.91 0.25
CA ILE A 62 -9.86 15.50 -0.01
C ILE A 62 -9.12 14.87 1.18
N GLU A 63 -9.39 13.59 1.39
CA GLU A 63 -8.71 12.78 2.37
C GLU A 63 -7.67 11.91 1.65
N ILE A 64 -6.44 11.99 2.11
CA ILE A 64 -5.32 11.18 1.64
C ILE A 64 -4.96 10.23 2.77
N ARG A 65 -4.96 8.93 2.49
CA ARG A 65 -4.75 7.86 3.47
C ARG A 65 -3.82 6.83 2.85
N GLY A 66 -2.93 6.25 3.65
CA GLY A 66 -2.15 5.08 3.22
C GLY A 66 -3.05 3.87 2.98
N GLU A 67 -2.72 3.10 1.95
CA GLU A 67 -3.46 1.90 1.58
C GLU A 67 -3.09 0.72 2.49
N VAL A 68 -4.10 -0.05 2.88
CA VAL A 68 -3.93 -1.31 3.61
C VAL A 68 -4.63 -2.42 2.84
N GLY A 69 -3.90 -3.49 2.52
CA GLY A 69 -4.39 -4.61 1.73
C GLY A 69 -4.35 -5.92 2.49
N LEU A 70 -5.30 -6.82 2.21
CA LEU A 70 -5.32 -8.18 2.75
C LEU A 70 -4.53 -9.13 1.84
N LEU A 71 -3.52 -9.80 2.38
CA LEU A 71 -2.67 -10.77 1.66
C LEU A 71 -3.27 -12.19 1.68
N SER A 72 -4.54 -12.33 1.26
CA SER A 72 -5.26 -13.60 1.33
C SER A 72 -5.51 -14.26 -0.03
N HIS A 73 -5.06 -13.65 -1.13
CA HIS A 73 -5.36 -14.12 -2.49
C HIS A 73 -4.14 -14.06 -3.39
N ASN A 74 -4.00 -15.07 -4.24
CA ASN A 74 -3.03 -15.08 -5.33
C ASN A 74 -3.68 -14.43 -6.55
N VAL A 75 -3.04 -13.39 -7.09
CA VAL A 75 -3.41 -12.79 -8.38
C VAL A 75 -2.44 -13.32 -9.43
N ILE A 76 -2.96 -13.89 -10.51
CA ILE A 76 -2.16 -14.27 -11.68
C ILE A 76 -2.18 -13.09 -12.64
N PHE A 77 -1.01 -12.51 -12.90
CA PHE A 77 -0.84 -11.52 -13.95
C PHE A 77 -0.40 -12.23 -15.23
N GLN A 78 -1.23 -12.16 -16.27
CA GLN A 78 -0.91 -12.70 -17.59
C GLN A 78 -0.83 -11.55 -18.58
N GLY A 79 0.37 -11.29 -19.09
CA GLY A 79 0.59 -10.34 -20.16
C GLY A 79 0.16 -10.88 -21.53
N SER A 80 -0.07 -9.96 -22.46
CA SER A 80 -0.17 -10.23 -23.89
C SER A 80 0.84 -9.35 -24.60
N VAL A 81 1.60 -9.92 -25.54
CA VAL A 81 2.50 -9.15 -26.41
C VAL A 81 1.74 -8.88 -27.71
N THR A 82 1.63 -7.61 -28.09
CA THR A 82 1.15 -7.19 -29.41
C THR A 82 2.23 -6.32 -30.05
N GLU A 83 2.31 -6.29 -31.38
CA GLU A 83 3.37 -5.57 -32.13
C GLU A 83 3.50 -4.08 -31.76
N THR A 84 2.48 -3.50 -31.11
CA THR A 84 2.45 -2.11 -30.62
C THR A 84 3.19 -1.87 -29.29
N TRP A 85 3.72 -2.90 -28.62
CA TRP A 85 4.41 -2.78 -27.32
C TRP A 85 5.83 -3.37 -27.32
N ASP A 86 6.39 -3.72 -28.49
CA ASP A 86 7.75 -4.25 -28.65
C ASP A 86 8.80 -3.13 -28.77
N GLU A 87 8.79 -2.18 -27.83
CA GLU A 87 9.83 -1.15 -27.75
C GLU A 87 10.90 -1.51 -26.72
N ILE A 88 12.17 -1.42 -27.12
CA ILE A 88 13.32 -1.57 -26.21
C ILE A 88 13.42 -0.29 -25.37
N ILE A 89 13.14 -0.40 -24.07
CA ILE A 89 13.39 0.68 -23.12
C ILE A 89 14.86 0.60 -22.69
N GLU A 90 15.67 1.58 -23.09
CA GLU A 90 17.06 1.67 -22.65
C GLU A 90 17.16 1.88 -21.14
N THR A 91 18.14 1.23 -20.52
CA THR A 91 18.44 1.43 -19.09
C THR A 91 18.77 2.90 -18.83
N CYS A 92 18.23 3.45 -17.74
CA CYS A 92 18.56 4.80 -17.31
C CYS A 92 20.09 4.99 -17.16
N PRO A 93 20.64 6.17 -17.48
CA PRO A 93 22.05 6.47 -17.29
C PRO A 93 22.51 6.23 -15.84
N ALA A 94 23.79 5.89 -15.67
CA ALA A 94 24.40 5.76 -14.36
C ALA A 94 24.26 7.07 -13.55
N GLY A 95 23.90 6.96 -12.27
CA GLY A 95 23.65 8.11 -11.40
C GLY A 95 22.20 8.60 -11.38
N PHE A 96 21.27 7.89 -12.03
CA PHE A 96 19.84 8.13 -11.86
C PHE A 96 19.45 8.08 -10.39
N ASN A 97 18.90 9.19 -9.91
CA ASN A 97 18.38 9.33 -8.56
C ASN A 97 16.86 9.23 -8.62
N PRO A 98 16.27 8.05 -8.34
CA PRO A 98 14.85 7.78 -8.54
C PRO A 98 13.96 8.67 -7.69
#